data_AF-A0A9N9T9K7-F1
#
_entry.id   AF-A0A9N9T9K7-F1
#
_cell.length_a   1.000
_cell.length_b   1.000
_cell.length_c   1.000
_cell.angle_alpha   90.00
_cell.angle_beta   90.00
_cell.angle_gamma   90.00
#
_symmetry.space_group_name_H-M   'P 1'
#
loop_
_entity.id
_entity.type
_entity.pdbx_description
1 polymer ?
#
loop_
_entity_poly.entity_id
_entity_poly.type
_entity_poly.pdbx_seq_one_letter_code
_entity_poly.pdbx_strand_id
1 'polypeptide(L)'
;MKTTLILAILGFVALTVYAQGPEPEPTREPEPEPDNEFECDACITFATVIKDYVEEKLPLDEVERDADVLCNVLPGELRDFCDHELLPKTDRIYEELHKYSPDDVCEHLEFCGKP
;
A
#
# COMPACT_ATOMS: atom_id res chain seq x y z
N MET A 1 65.70 -8.86 16.57
CA MET A 1 64.86 -7.76 16.02
C MET A 1 63.63 -8.25 15.25
N LYS A 2 63.02 -9.39 15.61
CA LYS A 2 61.87 -9.98 14.85
C LYS A 2 60.65 -10.28 15.73
N THR A 3 60.82 -10.27 17.06
CA THR A 3 59.79 -10.57 18.05
C THR A 3 58.92 -9.36 18.43
N THR A 4 59.45 -8.13 18.30
CA THR A 4 58.70 -6.89 18.56
C THR A 4 57.67 -6.57 17.48
N LEU A 5 57.87 -7.03 16.25
CA LEU A 5 56.92 -6.83 15.13
C LEU A 5 55.65 -7.67 15.28
N ILE A 6 55.74 -8.87 15.87
CA ILE A 6 54.61 -9.79 16.02
C ILE A 6 53.62 -9.28 17.08
N LEU A 7 54.10 -8.69 18.17
CA LEU A 7 53.24 -8.13 19.23
C LEU A 7 52.47 -6.90 18.77
N ALA A 8 53.05 -6.06 17.90
CA ALA A 8 52.37 -4.91 17.33
C ALA A 8 51.22 -5.32 16.39
N ILE A 9 51.39 -6.42 15.63
CA ILE A 9 50.38 -6.95 14.71
C ILE A 9 49.22 -7.59 15.50
N LEU A 10 49.50 -8.35 16.55
CA LEU A 10 48.44 -8.97 17.38
C LEU A 10 47.60 -7.94 18.15
N GLY A 11 48.20 -6.81 18.55
CA GLY A 11 47.46 -5.70 19.18
C GLY A 11 46.53 -4.96 18.21
N PHE A 12 46.98 -4.74 16.96
CA PHE A 12 46.15 -4.09 15.93
C PHE A 12 44.98 -4.95 15.48
N VAL A 13 45.19 -6.26 15.29
CA VAL A 13 44.14 -7.19 14.87
C VAL A 13 43.04 -7.32 15.92
N ALA A 14 43.40 -7.31 17.21
CA ALA A 14 42.41 -7.32 18.29
C ALA A 14 41.51 -6.07 18.27
N LEU A 15 42.07 -4.87 18.09
CA LEU A 15 41.30 -3.62 18.04
C LEU A 15 40.35 -3.55 16.83
N THR A 16 40.75 -4.10 15.67
CA THR A 16 39.84 -4.17 14.51
C THR A 16 38.72 -5.18 14.68
N VAL A 17 38.94 -6.25 15.46
CA VAL A 17 37.91 -7.29 15.73
C VAL A 17 36.86 -6.80 16.74
N TYR A 18 37.24 -6.00 17.74
CA TYR A 18 36.26 -5.47 18.73
C TYR A 18 35.28 -4.43 18.14
N ALA A 19 35.59 -3.83 16.99
CA ALA A 19 34.67 -2.93 16.29
C ALA A 19 33.59 -3.68 15.48
N GLN A 20 33.73 -5.01 15.32
CA GLN A 20 32.76 -5.91 14.71
C GLN A 20 32.09 -6.76 15.80
N GLY A 21 31.46 -6.11 16.78
CA GLY A 21 30.36 -6.79 17.48
C GLY A 21 29.29 -7.16 16.44
N PRO A 22 28.46 -8.20 16.68
CA PRO A 22 27.30 -8.42 15.82
C PRO A 22 26.51 -7.11 15.79
N GLU A 23 26.31 -6.56 14.59
CA GLU A 23 25.35 -5.47 14.39
C GLU A 23 24.04 -5.89 15.07
N PRO A 24 23.37 -4.98 15.81
CA PRO A 24 22.02 -5.29 16.26
C PRO A 24 21.23 -5.69 15.01
N GLU A 25 20.65 -6.89 15.03
CA GLU A 25 19.80 -7.32 13.93
C GLU A 25 18.76 -6.23 13.69
N PRO A 26 18.47 -5.88 12.42
CA PRO A 26 17.38 -4.98 12.11
C PRO A 26 16.15 -5.54 12.81
N THR A 27 15.63 -4.84 13.82
CA THR A 27 14.29 -5.12 14.30
C THR A 27 13.41 -4.96 13.08
N ARG A 28 12.86 -6.08 12.58
CA ARG A 28 11.84 -6.07 11.53
C ARG A 28 10.64 -5.31 12.07
N GLU A 29 10.66 -4.00 11.93
CA GLU A 29 9.44 -3.23 11.72
C GLU A 29 8.77 -3.84 10.49
N PRO A 30 7.44 -3.99 10.46
CA PRO A 30 6.76 -4.39 9.23
C PRO A 30 7.19 -3.41 8.13
N GLU A 31 7.86 -3.90 7.08
CA GLU A 31 8.02 -3.13 5.86
C GLU A 31 6.61 -2.76 5.38
N PRO A 32 6.35 -1.50 4.99
CA PRO A 32 5.10 -1.19 4.31
C PRO A 32 5.01 -2.08 3.07
N GLU A 33 3.99 -2.93 3.04
CA GLU A 33 3.73 -3.87 1.93
C GLU A 33 3.58 -3.04 0.65
N PRO A 34 4.51 -3.14 -0.31
CA PRO A 34 4.59 -2.23 -1.46
C PRO A 34 3.39 -2.35 -2.42
N ASP A 35 2.59 -3.41 -2.26
CA ASP A 35 1.43 -3.68 -3.09
C ASP A 35 0.18 -2.87 -2.63
N ASN A 36 0.14 -2.43 -1.36
CA ASN A 36 -1.03 -1.72 -0.82
C ASN A 36 -1.18 -0.28 -1.35
N GLU A 37 -0.08 0.41 -1.68
CA GLU A 37 -0.15 1.82 -2.10
C GLU A 37 -0.92 1.98 -3.42
N PHE A 38 -0.65 1.11 -4.41
CA PHE A 38 -1.37 1.12 -5.68
C PHE A 38 -2.85 0.79 -5.50
N GLU A 39 -3.15 -0.26 -4.74
CA GLU A 39 -4.54 -0.70 -4.49
C GLU A 39 -5.33 0.36 -3.73
N CYS A 40 -4.71 1.00 -2.74
CA CYS A 40 -5.28 2.09 -1.98
C CYS A 40 -5.59 3.31 -2.87
N ASP A 41 -4.61 3.77 -3.65
CA ASP A 41 -4.79 4.92 -4.56
C ASP A 41 -5.88 4.64 -5.61
N ALA A 42 -5.90 3.43 -6.17
CA ALA A 42 -6.91 3.01 -7.14
C ALA A 42 -8.31 2.96 -6.49
N CYS A 43 -8.43 2.41 -5.29
CA CYS A 43 -9.68 2.41 -4.55
C CYS A 43 -10.16 3.84 -4.25
N ILE A 44 -9.30 4.70 -3.71
CA ILE A 44 -9.68 6.07 -3.32
C ILE A 44 -10.14 6.85 -4.55
N THR A 45 -9.44 6.70 -5.67
CA THR A 45 -9.82 7.34 -6.93
C THR A 45 -11.20 6.86 -7.40
N PHE A 46 -11.44 5.55 -7.41
CA PHE A 46 -12.72 4.97 -7.82
C PHE A 46 -13.87 5.38 -6.89
N ALA A 47 -13.65 5.31 -5.57
CA ALA A 47 -14.60 5.74 -4.54
C ALA A 47 -14.88 7.24 -4.62
N THR A 48 -13.91 8.07 -5.01
CA THR A 48 -14.13 9.51 -5.24
C THR A 48 -15.07 9.75 -6.41
N VAL A 49 -14.91 9.02 -7.52
CA VAL A 49 -15.86 9.11 -8.65
C VAL A 49 -17.27 8.69 -8.23
N ILE A 50 -17.40 7.59 -7.48
CA ILE A 50 -18.71 7.15 -6.96
C ILE A 50 -19.28 8.17 -5.97
N LYS A 51 -18.44 8.85 -5.19
CA LYS A 51 -18.87 9.88 -4.24
C LYS A 51 -19.57 11.03 -4.95
N ASP A 52 -19.03 11.46 -6.09
CA ASP A 52 -19.66 12.49 -6.92
C ASP A 52 -21.08 12.04 -7.34
N TYR A 53 -21.24 10.78 -7.75
CA TYR A 53 -22.56 10.23 -8.11
C TYR A 53 -23.54 10.16 -6.92
N VAL A 54 -23.05 9.83 -5.73
CA VAL A 54 -23.84 9.88 -4.49
C VAL A 54 -24.31 11.31 -4.20
N GLU A 55 -23.45 12.31 -4.39
CA GLU A 55 -23.78 13.73 -4.18
C GLU A 55 -24.78 14.25 -5.23
N GLU A 56 -24.67 13.77 -6.46
CA GLU A 56 -25.63 14.01 -7.55
C GLU A 56 -26.95 13.24 -7.39
N LYS A 57 -27.01 12.31 -6.42
CA LYS A 57 -28.18 11.45 -6.13
C LYS A 57 -28.56 10.58 -7.32
N LEU A 58 -27.56 10.10 -8.07
CA LEU A 58 -27.78 9.10 -9.10
C LEU A 58 -28.26 7.80 -8.45
N PRO A 59 -29.20 7.08 -9.07
CA PRO A 59 -29.62 5.78 -8.57
C PRO A 59 -28.51 4.74 -8.77
N LEU A 60 -28.48 3.72 -7.91
CA LEU A 60 -27.42 2.70 -7.92
C LEU A 60 -27.25 2.00 -9.28
N ASP A 61 -28.33 1.76 -10.02
CA ASP A 61 -28.27 1.10 -11.34
C ASP A 61 -27.60 1.95 -12.43
N GLU A 62 -27.59 3.27 -12.26
CA GLU A 62 -26.83 4.19 -13.11
C GLU A 62 -25.35 4.19 -12.70
N VAL A 63 -25.07 4.22 -11.40
CA VAL A 63 -23.71 4.13 -10.86
C VAL A 63 -23.01 2.83 -11.24
N GLU A 64 -23.68 1.68 -11.14
CA GLU A 64 -23.12 0.39 -11.55
C GLU A 64 -22.74 0.35 -13.04
N ARG A 65 -23.55 1.00 -13.88
CA ARG A 65 -23.28 1.10 -15.32
C ARG A 65 -22.10 2.00 -15.62
N ASP A 66 -22.03 3.15 -14.96
CA ASP A 66 -20.95 4.10 -15.16
C ASP A 66 -19.63 3.58 -14.58
N ALA A 67 -19.67 2.83 -13.48
CA ALA A 67 -18.53 2.08 -12.95
C ALA A 67 -18.01 1.02 -13.93
N ASP A 68 -18.90 0.25 -14.56
CA ASP A 68 -18.52 -0.72 -15.60
C ASP A 68 -17.86 -0.02 -16.80
N VAL A 69 -18.41 1.11 -17.26
CA VAL A 69 -17.79 1.91 -18.33
C VAL A 69 -16.43 2.45 -17.90
N LEU A 70 -16.30 2.93 -16.66
CA LEU A 70 -15.04 3.44 -16.10
C LEU A 70 -13.97 2.36 -16.10
N CYS A 71 -14.25 1.16 -15.59
CA CYS A 71 -13.27 0.08 -15.59
C CYS A 71 -12.86 -0.31 -17.02
N ASN A 72 -13.82 -0.42 -17.95
CA ASN A 72 -13.55 -0.82 -19.34
C ASN A 72 -12.63 0.14 -20.12
N VAL A 73 -12.55 1.42 -19.75
CA VAL A 73 -11.67 2.40 -20.41
C VAL A 73 -10.26 2.45 -19.82
N LEU A 74 -10.03 1.84 -18.66
CA LEU A 74 -8.73 1.83 -18.01
C LEU A 74 -7.74 0.91 -18.77
N PRO A 75 -6.43 1.23 -18.73
CA PRO A 75 -5.41 0.38 -19.34
C PRO A 75 -4.79 -0.60 -18.34
N GLY A 76 -4.39 -1.78 -18.85
CA GLY A 76 -3.47 -2.69 -18.17
C GLY A 76 -3.92 -3.13 -16.78
N GLU A 77 -2.98 -3.16 -15.84
CA GLU A 77 -3.17 -3.60 -14.45
C GLU A 77 -4.27 -2.83 -13.72
N LEU A 78 -4.44 -1.53 -14.02
CA LEU A 78 -5.49 -0.72 -13.40
C LEU A 78 -6.89 -1.15 -13.84
N ARG A 79 -7.06 -1.59 -15.10
CA ARG A 79 -8.32 -2.21 -15.52
C ARG A 79 -8.54 -3.53 -14.82
N ASP A 80 -7.53 -4.38 -14.81
CA ASP A 80 -7.67 -5.72 -14.24
C ASP A 80 -8.01 -5.64 -12.73
N PHE A 81 -7.40 -4.69 -12.00
CA PHE A 81 -7.76 -4.38 -10.62
C PHE A 81 -9.19 -3.81 -10.51
N CYS A 82 -9.57 -2.87 -11.37
CA CYS A 82 -10.92 -2.31 -11.38
C CYS A 82 -11.97 -3.40 -11.61
N ASP A 83 -11.81 -4.23 -12.64
CA ASP A 83 -12.76 -5.29 -13.02
C ASP A 83 -12.91 -6.38 -11.95
N HIS A 84 -11.81 -6.76 -11.30
CA HIS A 84 -11.77 -7.90 -10.39
C HIS A 84 -11.96 -7.53 -8.93
N GLU A 85 -11.52 -6.35 -8.51
CA GLU A 85 -11.51 -5.95 -7.10
C GLU A 85 -12.50 -4.83 -6.79
N LEU A 86 -12.64 -3.81 -7.65
CA LEU A 86 -13.46 -2.63 -7.37
C LEU A 86 -14.89 -2.75 -7.89
N LEU A 87 -15.07 -3.12 -9.16
CA LEU A 87 -16.37 -3.22 -9.82
C LEU A 87 -17.35 -4.14 -9.08
N PRO A 88 -16.94 -5.33 -8.58
CA PRO A 88 -17.83 -6.20 -7.81
C PRO A 88 -18.24 -5.64 -6.44
N LYS A 89 -17.62 -4.55 -5.99
CA LYS A 89 -17.89 -3.88 -4.71
C LYS A 89 -18.61 -2.53 -4.89
N THR A 90 -18.99 -2.16 -6.12
CA THR A 90 -19.60 -0.86 -6.45
C THR A 90 -20.84 -0.56 -5.59
N ASP A 91 -21.70 -1.55 -5.36
CA ASP A 91 -22.89 -1.42 -4.50
C ASP A 91 -22.51 -1.06 -3.06
N ARG A 92 -21.55 -1.78 -2.49
CA ARG A 92 -21.05 -1.52 -1.13
C ARG A 92 -20.37 -0.16 -1.04
N ILE A 93 -19.53 0.19 -2.02
CA ILE A 93 -18.84 1.49 -2.07
C ILE A 93 -19.87 2.62 -2.12
N TYR A 94 -20.86 2.53 -3.01
CA TYR A 94 -21.94 3.50 -3.13
C TYR A 94 -22.71 3.67 -1.81
N GLU A 95 -23.10 2.58 -1.16
CA GLU A 95 -23.84 2.62 0.11
C GLU A 95 -23.02 3.19 1.27
N GLU A 96 -21.73 2.84 1.39
CA GLU A 96 -20.87 3.37 2.46
C GLU A 96 -20.56 4.87 2.27
N LEU A 97 -20.41 5.34 1.02
CA LEU A 97 -20.14 6.75 0.70
C LEU A 97 -21.28 7.71 1.06
N HIS A 98 -22.46 7.22 1.42
CA HIS A 98 -23.48 8.04 2.07
C HIS A 98 -23.07 8.56 3.45
N LYS A 99 -22.11 7.91 4.12
CA LYS A 99 -21.72 8.21 5.51
C LYS A 99 -20.22 8.44 5.69
N TYR A 100 -19.40 7.83 4.86
CA TYR A 100 -17.95 7.79 5.00
C TYR A 100 -17.26 8.52 3.84
N SER A 101 -16.01 8.92 4.04
CA SER A 101 -15.15 9.46 2.97
C SER A 101 -14.64 8.33 2.06
N PRO A 102 -14.13 8.64 0.85
CA PRO A 102 -13.42 7.67 0.02
C PRO A 102 -12.29 6.93 0.77
N ASP A 103 -11.47 7.65 1.55
CA ASP A 103 -10.40 7.07 2.36
C ASP A 103 -10.94 6.05 3.38
N ASP A 104 -11.95 6.45 4.17
CA ASP A 104 -12.56 5.58 5.20
C ASP A 104 -13.15 4.31 4.56
N VAL A 105 -13.80 4.43 3.39
CA VAL A 105 -14.35 3.28 2.66
C VAL A 105 -13.23 2.36 2.18
N CYS A 106 -12.14 2.90 1.64
CA CYS A 106 -11.02 2.09 1.17
C CYS A 106 -10.23 1.42 2.30
N GLU A 107 -10.20 2.01 3.50
CA GLU A 107 -9.75 1.33 4.72
C GLU A 107 -10.70 0.19 5.13
N HIS A 108 -12.02 0.40 5.10
CA HIS A 108 -13.01 -0.65 5.42
C HIS A 108 -13.04 -1.81 4.43
N LEU A 109 -12.57 -1.57 3.20
CA LEU A 109 -12.39 -2.58 2.15
C LEU A 109 -11.01 -3.24 2.20
N GLU A 110 -10.15 -2.82 3.13
CA GLU A 110 -8.79 -3.32 3.33
C GLU A 110 -7.82 -3.06 2.16
N PHE A 111 -8.20 -2.17 1.23
CA PHE A 111 -7.30 -1.68 0.17
C PHE A 111 -6.29 -0.67 0.71
N CYS A 112 -6.65 0.09 1.75
CA CYS A 112 -5.75 0.99 2.45
C CYS A 112 -5.41 0.45 3.84
N GLY A 113 -4.13 0.53 4.22
CA GLY A 113 -3.71 0.32 5.60
C GLY A 113 -4.31 1.36 6.55
N LYS A 114 -4.56 0.97 7.80
CA LYS A 114 -4.94 1.94 8.84
C LYS A 114 -3.77 2.89 9.12
N PRO A 115 -4.00 4.21 9.19
CA PRO A 115 -2.96 5.19 9.53
C PRO A 115 -2.40 5.01 10.94
#